data_AF-C6LIQ6-F1
#
_entry.id   AF-C6LIQ6-F1
#
_cell.length_a   1.000
_cell.length_b   1.000
_cell.length_c   1.000
_cell.angle_alpha   90.00
_cell.angle_beta   90.00
_cell.angle_gamma   90.00
#
_symmetry.space_group_name_H-M   'P 1'
#
loop_
_entity.id
_entity.type
_entity.pdbx_description
1 polymer ?
#
loop_
_entity_poly.entity_id
_entity_poly.type
_entity_poly.pdbx_seq_one_letter_code
_entity_poly.pdbx_strand_id
1 'polypeptide(L)'
;MVIFIPFCLYFFFYRHYRLLEEVRNMLESKFQSRLIKDVKSLFPGCIVTKSDCNYIQGIPDLLILYGSKWATLECKQSLRAKKQPNQSYYVDRMNEMSFSRFICPENKEQVLEELSLYFAN
;
A
#
# COMPACT_ATOMS: atom_id res chain seq x y z
N MET A 1 -8.34 -19.24 40.28
CA MET A 1 -7.75 -17.89 40.32
C MET A 1 -8.36 -17.09 39.17
N VAL A 2 -9.34 -16.23 39.45
CA VAL A 2 -10.00 -15.43 38.39
C VAL A 2 -9.07 -14.26 38.10
N ILE A 3 -8.45 -14.24 36.93
CA ILE A 3 -7.61 -13.13 36.49
C ILE A 3 -8.56 -11.97 36.20
N PHE A 4 -8.58 -10.97 37.09
CA PHE A 4 -9.31 -9.73 36.89
C PHE A 4 -8.52 -8.89 35.87
N ILE A 5 -8.82 -9.06 34.58
CA ILE A 5 -8.25 -8.20 33.54
C ILE A 5 -8.91 -6.83 33.70
N PRO A 6 -8.16 -5.76 34.00
CA PRO A 6 -8.70 -4.40 34.06
C PRO A 6 -9.47 -4.11 32.77
N PHE A 7 -10.64 -3.48 32.89
CA PHE A 7 -11.49 -3.17 31.73
C PHE A 7 -10.72 -2.45 30.61
N CYS A 8 -9.73 -1.61 30.96
CA CYS A 8 -8.81 -0.98 30.02
C CYS A 8 -7.95 -1.97 29.21
N LEU A 9 -7.40 -3.02 29.84
CA LEU A 9 -6.59 -4.04 29.15
C LEU A 9 -7.47 -4.91 28.24
N TYR A 10 -8.69 -5.23 28.65
CA TYR A 10 -9.65 -5.93 27.80
C TYR A 10 -10.00 -5.09 26.56
N PHE A 11 -10.29 -3.80 26.74
CA PHE A 11 -10.62 -2.90 25.62
C PHE A 11 -9.44 -2.70 24.68
N PHE A 12 -8.23 -2.56 25.22
CA PHE A 12 -7.00 -2.49 24.44
C PHE A 12 -6.80 -3.76 23.60
N PHE A 13 -6.93 -4.93 24.23
CA PHE A 13 -6.81 -6.22 23.55
C PHE A 13 -7.88 -6.40 22.46
N TYR A 14 -9.15 -6.07 22.76
CA TYR A 14 -10.25 -6.16 21.80
C TYR A 14 -10.05 -5.23 20.60
N ARG A 15 -9.59 -3.99 20.85
CA ARG A 15 -9.24 -3.03 19.80
C ARG A 15 -8.08 -3.54 18.94
N HIS A 16 -7.04 -4.08 19.56
CA HIS A 16 -5.90 -4.66 18.83
C HIS A 16 -6.34 -5.86 17.98
N TYR A 17 -7.14 -6.78 18.54
CA TYR A 17 -7.69 -7.92 17.81
C TYR A 17 -8.53 -7.47 16.61
N ARG A 18 -9.43 -6.51 16.79
CA ARG A 18 -10.24 -5.94 15.69
C ARG A 18 -9.39 -5.31 14.59
N LEU A 19 -8.30 -4.62 14.95
CA LEU A 19 -7.35 -4.08 13.95
C LEU A 19 -6.67 -5.20 13.16
N LEU A 20 -6.18 -6.23 13.84
CA LEU A 20 -5.57 -7.39 13.18
C LEU A 20 -6.56 -8.13 12.27
N GLU A 21 -7.82 -8.25 12.68
CA GLU A 21 -8.88 -8.86 11.90
C GLU A 21 -9.27 -8.01 10.69
N GLU A 22 -9.31 -6.67 10.82
CA GLU A 22 -9.53 -5.77 9.70
C GLU A 22 -8.37 -5.83 8.68
N VAL A 23 -7.13 -5.92 9.15
CA VAL A 23 -5.95 -6.11 8.28
C VAL A 23 -6.01 -7.45 7.57
N ARG A 24 -6.32 -8.55 8.29
CA ARG A 24 -6.45 -9.90 7.71
C ARG A 24 -7.53 -10.00 6.66
N ASN A 25 -8.67 -9.34 6.88
CA ASN A 25 -9.83 -9.39 6.00
C ASN A 25 -9.86 -8.21 4.99
N MET A 26 -8.74 -7.50 4.80
CA MET A 26 -8.66 -6.37 3.88
C MET A 26 -8.71 -6.85 2.43
N LEU A 27 -9.73 -6.40 1.70
CA LEU A 27 -9.77 -6.57 0.24
C LEU A 27 -8.74 -5.65 -0.44
N GLU A 28 -8.06 -6.16 -1.48
CA GLU A 28 -7.07 -5.42 -2.26
C GLU A 28 -7.65 -4.11 -2.84
N SER A 29 -8.88 -4.15 -3.37
CA SER A 29 -9.58 -2.98 -3.89
C SER A 29 -9.88 -1.92 -2.82
N LYS A 30 -10.19 -2.36 -1.59
CA LYS A 30 -10.44 -1.50 -0.44
C LYS A 30 -9.13 -0.88 0.04
N PHE A 31 -8.05 -1.66 0.08
CA PHE A 31 -6.70 -1.17 0.39
C PHE A 31 -6.26 -0.12 -0.62
N GLN A 32 -6.34 -0.42 -1.93
CA GLN A 32 -6.00 0.52 -3.01
C GLN A 32 -6.78 1.84 -2.88
N SER A 33 -8.08 1.77 -2.62
CA SER A 33 -8.92 2.97 -2.47
C SER A 33 -8.53 3.83 -1.26
N ARG A 34 -8.10 3.21 -0.16
CA ARG A 34 -7.57 3.92 1.02
C ARG A 34 -6.18 4.49 0.74
N LEU A 35 -5.31 3.72 0.10
CA LEU A 35 -3.96 4.14 -0.27
C LEU A 35 -3.98 5.39 -1.17
N ILE A 36 -4.90 5.49 -2.14
CA ILE A 36 -5.05 6.69 -2.97
C ILE A 36 -5.32 7.93 -2.10
N LYS A 37 -6.13 7.80 -1.04
CA LYS A 37 -6.41 8.92 -0.11
C LYS A 37 -5.19 9.26 0.72
N ASP A 38 -4.49 8.25 1.23
CA ASP A 38 -3.27 8.43 2.03
C ASP A 38 -2.19 9.15 1.20
N VAL A 39 -1.93 8.69 -0.04
CA VAL A 39 -0.95 9.31 -0.97
C VAL A 39 -1.32 10.76 -1.27
N LYS A 40 -2.59 11.06 -1.57
CA LYS A 40 -3.03 12.45 -1.82
C LYS A 40 -2.91 13.34 -0.58
N SER A 41 -3.05 12.77 0.62
CA SER A 41 -2.85 13.50 1.87
C SER A 41 -1.37 13.75 2.16
N LEU A 42 -0.50 12.78 1.87
CA LEU A 42 0.95 12.88 2.12
C LEU A 42 1.66 13.78 1.10
N PHE A 43 1.19 13.79 -0.14
CA PHE A 43 1.80 14.56 -1.24
C PHE A 43 0.79 15.54 -1.84
N PRO A 44 0.53 16.68 -1.17
CA PRO A 44 -0.42 17.67 -1.68
C PRO A 44 -0.05 18.13 -3.09
N GLY A 45 -1.00 18.01 -4.02
CA GLY A 45 -0.81 18.35 -5.44
C GLY A 45 -0.37 17.20 -6.33
N CYS A 46 -0.15 15.98 -5.80
CA CYS A 46 0.08 14.82 -6.66
C CYS A 46 -1.17 14.46 -7.49
N ILE A 47 -0.93 13.88 -8.66
CA ILE A 47 -1.97 13.24 -9.48
C ILE A 47 -1.81 11.74 -9.30
N VAL A 48 -2.91 11.04 -9.01
CA VAL A 48 -2.93 9.58 -8.89
C VAL A 48 -3.91 9.02 -9.91
N THR A 49 -3.44 8.15 -10.79
CA THR A 49 -4.26 7.44 -11.78
C THR A 49 -4.17 5.93 -11.55
N LYS A 50 -5.22 5.22 -11.97
CA LYS A 50 -5.18 3.76 -12.04
C LYS A 50 -4.72 3.36 -13.43
N SER A 51 -3.73 2.48 -13.52
CA SER A 51 -3.24 1.95 -14.79
C SER A 51 -4.25 0.99 -15.41
N ASP A 52 -4.35 0.97 -16.74
CA ASP A 52 -5.22 0.04 -17.45
C ASP A 52 -4.54 -1.31 -17.67
N CYS A 53 -4.82 -2.26 -16.78
CA CYS A 53 -4.29 -3.62 -16.87
C CYS A 53 -4.86 -4.43 -18.04
N ASN A 54 -5.97 -4.00 -18.66
CA ASN A 54 -6.50 -4.63 -19.88
C ASN A 54 -5.69 -4.24 -21.12
N TYR A 55 -5.07 -3.07 -21.09
CA TYR A 55 -4.18 -2.60 -22.15
C TYR A 55 -2.77 -3.18 -22.02
N ILE A 56 -2.18 -3.13 -20.81
CA ILE A 56 -0.87 -3.73 -20.52
C ILE A 56 -0.99 -4.67 -19.34
N GLN A 57 -0.89 -5.97 -19.59
CA GLN A 57 -1.04 -6.97 -18.53
C GLN A 57 0.14 -6.91 -17.53
N GLY A 58 -0.19 -6.77 -16.25
CA GLY A 58 0.81 -6.73 -15.17
C GLY A 58 1.44 -5.36 -14.91
N ILE A 59 1.01 -4.30 -15.61
CA ILE A 59 1.38 -2.92 -15.26
C ILE A 59 0.95 -2.59 -13.82
N PRO A 60 1.75 -1.87 -13.02
CA PRO A 60 1.38 -1.57 -11.64
C PRO A 60 0.07 -0.80 -11.51
N ASP A 61 -0.74 -1.18 -10.53
CA ASP A 61 -2.07 -0.63 -10.29
C ASP A 61 -2.17 0.90 -10.29
N LEU A 62 -1.25 1.59 -9.61
CA LEU A 62 -1.30 3.04 -9.41
C LEU A 62 -0.10 3.72 -10.04
N LEU A 63 -0.34 4.81 -10.76
CA LEU A 63 0.66 5.79 -11.17
C LEU A 63 0.45 7.07 -10.35
N ILE A 64 1.54 7.59 -9.80
CA ILE A 64 1.59 8.81 -9.00
C ILE A 64 2.54 9.78 -9.70
N LEU A 65 2.03 10.96 -10.06
CA LEU A 65 2.80 12.06 -10.63
C LEU A 65 2.92 13.17 -9.58
N TYR A 66 4.14 13.61 -9.29
CA TYR A 66 4.38 14.64 -8.29
C TYR A 66 5.59 15.51 -8.66
N GLY A 67 5.33 16.77 -9.00
CA GLY A 67 6.36 17.68 -9.51
C GLY A 67 6.99 17.15 -10.79
N SER A 68 8.32 17.00 -10.80
CA SER A 68 9.10 16.43 -11.90
C SER A 68 9.31 14.91 -11.80
N LYS A 69 8.71 14.25 -10.80
CA LYS A 69 8.92 12.84 -10.50
C LYS A 69 7.65 12.02 -10.66
N TRP A 70 7.83 10.72 -10.83
CA TRP A 70 6.72 9.78 -10.88
C TRP A 70 7.05 8.49 -10.15
N ALA A 71 6.01 7.82 -9.66
CA ALA A 71 6.14 6.56 -8.95
C ALA A 71 4.99 5.64 -9.34
N THR A 72 5.22 4.34 -9.26
CA THR A 72 4.18 3.33 -9.44
C THR A 72 4.07 2.42 -8.23
N LEU A 73 2.85 2.02 -7.88
CA LEU A 73 2.59 1.12 -6.77
C LEU A 73 1.68 -0.01 -7.22
N GLU A 74 2.12 -1.25 -7.00
CA GLU A 74 1.34 -2.45 -7.25
C GLU A 74 0.70 -2.92 -5.93
N CYS A 75 -0.62 -2.84 -5.84
CA CYS A 75 -1.34 -3.14 -4.61
C CYS A 75 -1.46 -4.65 -4.41
N LYS A 76 -1.37 -5.09 -3.16
CA LYS A 76 -1.61 -6.47 -2.75
C LYS A 76 -2.46 -6.50 -1.49
N GLN A 77 -3.31 -7.50 -1.34
CA GLN A 77 -4.07 -7.72 -0.10
C GLN A 77 -3.17 -7.99 1.13
N SER A 78 -1.99 -8.58 0.92
CA SER A 78 -1.03 -8.92 1.97
C SER A 78 0.37 -9.19 1.42
N LEU A 79 1.37 -9.25 2.29
CA LEU A 79 2.75 -9.62 1.91
C LEU A 79 2.86 -11.02 1.30
N ARG A 80 1.96 -11.93 1.68
CA ARG A 80 1.92 -13.33 1.21
C ARG A 80 1.02 -13.51 -0.02
N ALA A 81 0.38 -12.45 -0.50
CA ALA A 81 -0.44 -12.52 -1.70
C ALA A 81 0.40 -12.96 -2.90
N LYS A 82 -0.16 -13.83 -3.74
CA LYS A 82 0.51 -14.33 -4.93
C LYS A 82 0.83 -13.16 -5.87
N LYS A 83 2.08 -13.07 -6.29
CA LYS A 83 2.54 -12.16 -7.34
C LYS A 83 2.56 -12.91 -8.66
N GLN A 84 2.03 -12.31 -9.71
CA GLN A 84 2.17 -12.85 -11.06
C GLN A 84 3.54 -12.44 -11.64
N PRO A 85 4.20 -13.28 -12.46
CA PRO A 85 5.52 -12.96 -12.99
C PRO A 85 5.58 -11.65 -13.80
N ASN A 86 4.53 -11.32 -14.54
CA ASN A 86 4.42 -10.06 -15.28
C ASN A 86 4.35 -8.82 -14.36
N GLN A 87 3.70 -8.92 -13.20
CA GLN A 87 3.70 -7.85 -12.19
C GLN A 87 5.12 -7.58 -11.68
N SER A 88 5.86 -8.65 -11.33
CA SER A 88 7.26 -8.50 -10.90
C SER A 88 8.11 -7.85 -11.98
N TYR A 89 7.98 -8.29 -13.24
CA TYR A 89 8.71 -7.69 -14.36
C TYR A 89 8.49 -6.17 -14.46
N TYR A 90 7.23 -5.70 -14.44
CA TYR A 90 6.97 -4.27 -14.57
C TYR A 90 7.34 -3.49 -13.30
N VAL A 91 7.16 -4.06 -12.12
CA VAL A 91 7.60 -3.41 -10.87
C VAL A 91 9.11 -3.19 -10.91
N ASP A 92 9.89 -4.22 -11.23
CA ASP A 92 11.35 -4.12 -11.28
C ASP A 92 11.79 -3.14 -12.38
N ARG A 93 11.21 -3.26 -13.60
CA ARG A 93 11.54 -2.39 -14.73
C ARG A 93 11.23 -0.92 -14.47
N MET A 94 10.09 -0.61 -13.87
CA MET A 94 9.72 0.78 -13.56
C MET A 94 10.52 1.33 -12.38
N ASN A 95 11.01 0.47 -11.49
CA ASN A 95 11.91 0.87 -10.41
C ASN A 95 13.33 1.20 -10.90
N GLU A 96 13.76 0.67 -12.04
CA GLU A 96 15.02 1.11 -12.69
C GLU A 96 14.91 2.52 -13.27
N MET A 97 13.70 2.93 -13.67
CA MET A 97 13.45 4.22 -14.31
C MET A 97 13.14 5.33 -13.32
N SER A 98 12.45 4.98 -12.23
CA SER A 98 11.91 5.93 -11.25
C SER A 98 11.73 5.24 -9.89
N PHE A 99 10.52 5.26 -9.32
CA PHE A 99 10.20 4.51 -8.10
C PHE A 99 9.08 3.52 -8.36
N SER A 100 9.28 2.25 -8.01
CA SER A 100 8.20 1.26 -8.06
C SER A 100 8.29 0.21 -6.96
N ARG A 101 7.17 -0.11 -6.32
CA ARG A 101 7.08 -1.08 -5.21
C ARG A 101 5.78 -1.86 -5.23
N PHE A 102 5.85 -3.10 -4.74
CA PHE A 102 4.67 -3.79 -4.21
C PHE A 102 4.30 -3.20 -2.85
N ILE A 103 3.01 -2.94 -2.64
CA ILE A 103 2.51 -2.36 -1.40
C ILE A 103 1.24 -3.06 -0.92
N CYS A 104 1.16 -3.30 0.38
CA CYS A 104 0.06 -3.97 1.07
C CYS A 104 -0.09 -3.38 2.48
N PRO A 105 -1.13 -3.73 3.26
CA PRO A 105 -1.32 -3.21 4.61
C PRO A 105 -0.08 -3.35 5.50
N GLU A 106 0.62 -4.47 5.44
CA GLU A 106 1.71 -4.81 6.36
C GLU A 106 3.02 -4.06 6.08
N ASN A 107 3.28 -3.65 4.83
CA ASN A 107 4.48 -2.88 4.46
C ASN A 107 4.18 -1.42 4.07
N LYS A 108 2.91 -0.98 4.22
CA LYS A 108 2.45 0.33 3.75
C LYS A 108 3.32 1.48 4.27
N GLU A 109 3.59 1.49 5.56
CA GLU A 109 4.34 2.56 6.23
C GLU A 109 5.75 2.68 5.65
N GLN A 110 6.49 1.57 5.60
CA GLN A 110 7.84 1.53 5.02
C GLN A 110 7.85 2.00 3.56
N VAL A 111 6.92 1.51 2.72
CA VAL A 111 6.89 1.90 1.30
C VAL A 111 6.55 3.38 1.13
N LEU A 112 5.64 3.94 1.95
CA LEU A 112 5.31 5.37 1.90
C LEU A 112 6.45 6.25 2.43
N GLU A 113 7.23 5.78 3.39
CA GLU A 113 8.46 6.45 3.83
C GLU A 113 9.50 6.48 2.70
N GLU A 114 9.78 5.34 2.07
CA GLU A 114 10.68 5.24 0.91
C GLU A 114 10.22 6.16 -0.24
N LEU A 115 8.92 6.18 -0.52
CA LEU A 115 8.33 7.06 -1.53
C LEU A 115 8.48 8.54 -1.18
N SER A 116 8.32 8.89 0.10
CA SER A 116 8.49 10.27 0.59
C SER A 116 9.93 10.74 0.42
N LEU A 117 10.90 9.89 0.79
CA LEU A 117 12.32 10.15 0.57
C LEU A 117 12.64 10.30 -0.92
N TYR A 118 12.07 9.43 -1.77
CA TYR A 118 12.25 9.53 -3.22
C TYR A 118 11.75 10.85 -3.79
N PHE A 119 10.57 11.33 -3.37
CA PHE A 119 10.02 12.59 -3.84
C PHE A 119 10.70 13.83 -3.26
N ALA A 120 11.31 13.75 -2.08
CA ALA A 120 12.02 14.86 -1.44
C ALA A 120 13.42 15.13 -2.02
N ASN A 121 14.08 14.10 -2.57
CA ASN A 121 15.35 14.23 -3.30
C ASN A 121 15.14 14.87 -4.68
#